data_AF-M3GX15-F1
#
_entry.id   AF-M3GX15-F1
#
_cell.length_a   1.000
_cell.length_b   1.000
_cell.length_c   1.000
_cell.angle_alpha   90.00
_cell.angle_beta   90.00
_cell.angle_gamma   90.00
#
_symmetry.space_group_name_H-M   'P 1'
#
loop_
_entity.id
_entity.type
_entity.pdbx_description
1 polymer ?
#
loop_
_entity_poly.entity_id
_entity_poly.type
_entity_poly.pdbx_seq_one_letter_code
_entity_poly.pdbx_strand_id
1 'polypeptide(L)'
;MINLSFYQAERRKHINDVYPEAREYFVLNDMVFFYKVMLNSVFDADSAIMKPLNKLQSYLYNKDIKYIPEDDAERAFWNYKFNLYFYVRKRYVPKEKYYQSPYVVDKKQTDLLDNVYQTMIELDSKKFKDPNLSRENYKLVPILANYFTSHSFLYEGHSEVLAAELSKKALVKQSSIDKNKRIVEILSRYHKDINEDKSLKKELEETNSSILRSLYITLALASQGIIYADILKNNLSCDNQYIGVYLNVVNFAYAGNNPFFAAEKDRNVKYVIDVMMCDNWMTKEIMYRLNKTCGVKIDKCYPDEEYINDEIVNKPRDFLN
;
A
#
# COMPACT_ATOMS: atom_id res chain seq x y z
N MET A 1 22.39 23.34 10.59
CA MET A 1 21.89 24.41 11.48
C MET A 1 20.61 23.88 12.12
N ILE A 2 20.58 23.70 13.44
CA ILE A 2 19.38 23.23 14.17
C ILE A 2 18.51 24.48 14.40
N ASN A 3 17.30 24.51 13.86
CA ASN A 3 16.32 25.54 14.22
C ASN A 3 15.87 25.33 15.67
N LEU A 4 16.48 26.10 16.58
CA LEU A 4 16.28 25.95 18.03
C LEU A 4 14.81 26.14 18.45
N SER A 5 14.11 27.07 17.82
CA SER A 5 12.69 27.34 18.12
C SER A 5 11.81 26.15 17.75
N PHE A 6 12.05 25.54 16.57
CA PHE A 6 11.35 24.32 16.16
C PHE A 6 11.70 23.14 17.08
N TYR A 7 12.99 22.93 17.38
CA TYR A 7 13.43 21.88 18.30
C TYR A 7 12.74 21.99 19.66
N GLN A 8 12.70 23.19 20.26
CA GLN A 8 12.06 23.41 21.54
C GLN A 8 10.54 23.21 21.49
N ALA A 9 9.89 23.53 20.36
CA ALA A 9 8.46 23.32 20.18
C ALA A 9 8.13 21.82 20.08
N GLU A 10 8.83 21.08 19.23
CA GLU A 10 8.62 19.62 19.09
C GLU A 10 9.02 18.86 20.35
N ARG A 11 10.13 19.23 21.00
CA ARG A 11 10.54 18.64 22.28
C ARG A 11 9.48 18.82 23.35
N ARG A 12 8.85 20.01 23.45
CA ARG A 12 7.78 20.24 24.43
C ARG A 12 6.55 19.34 24.21
N LYS A 13 6.27 18.94 22.97
CA LYS A 13 5.17 18.03 22.65
C LYS A 13 5.48 16.60 23.08
N HIS A 14 6.73 16.17 22.91
CA HIS A 14 7.09 14.76 22.91
C HIS A 14 7.90 14.27 24.11
N ILE A 15 8.57 15.15 24.85
CA ILE A 15 9.57 14.71 25.86
C ILE A 15 8.97 13.99 27.07
N ASN A 16 7.68 14.21 27.35
CA ASN A 16 6.96 13.56 28.44
C ASN A 16 6.14 12.35 27.98
N ASP A 17 6.25 11.97 26.70
CA ASP A 17 5.55 10.80 26.14
C ASP A 17 6.23 9.50 26.57
N VAL A 18 5.69 8.39 26.06
CA VAL A 18 6.28 7.07 26.16
C VAL A 18 7.71 7.09 25.58
N TYR A 19 8.67 6.54 26.35
CA TYR A 19 10.11 6.44 26.05
C TYR A 19 10.87 7.79 25.93
N PRO A 20 11.02 8.58 27.01
CA PRO A 20 11.63 9.92 26.98
C PRO A 20 13.00 9.99 26.29
N GLU A 21 13.86 8.98 26.48
CA GLU A 21 15.18 8.91 25.86
C GLU A 21 15.09 8.71 24.34
N ALA A 22 14.11 7.93 23.88
CA ALA A 22 13.83 7.76 22.46
C ALA A 22 13.36 9.09 21.84
N ARG A 23 12.58 9.88 22.61
CA ARG A 23 11.95 11.11 22.14
C ARG A 23 12.94 12.23 21.84
N GLU A 24 14.07 12.29 22.53
CA GLU A 24 15.13 13.25 22.19
C GLU A 24 15.68 13.02 20.78
N TYR A 25 15.92 11.76 20.42
CA TYR A 25 16.35 11.41 19.06
C TYR A 25 15.22 11.54 18.04
N PHE A 26 13.99 11.18 18.42
CA PHE A 26 12.79 11.38 17.57
C PHE A 26 12.63 12.84 17.15
N VAL A 27 12.76 13.79 18.08
CA VAL A 27 12.63 15.22 17.79
C VAL A 27 13.69 15.67 16.79
N LEU A 28 14.94 15.25 16.97
CA LEU A 28 16.01 15.52 16.00
C LEU A 28 15.70 14.89 14.64
N ASN A 29 15.15 13.68 14.63
CA ASN A 29 14.77 12.96 13.42
C ASN A 29 13.62 13.70 12.68
N ASP A 30 12.66 14.25 13.43
CA ASP A 30 11.55 15.03 12.91
C ASP A 30 12.00 16.36 12.28
N MET A 31 13.03 17.00 12.85
CA MET A 31 13.67 18.15 12.22
C MET A 31 14.27 17.79 10.85
N VAL A 32 15.03 16.70 10.79
CA VAL A 32 15.64 16.24 9.53
C VAL A 32 14.54 15.86 8.53
N PHE A 33 13.49 15.20 8.98
CA PHE A 33 12.31 14.89 8.17
C PHE A 33 11.69 16.15 7.58
N PHE A 34 11.45 17.18 8.39
CA PHE A 34 10.89 18.46 7.92
C PHE A 34 11.76 19.11 6.84
N TYR A 35 13.08 19.16 7.02
CA TYR A 35 14.00 19.66 5.98
C TYR A 35 13.93 18.82 4.71
N LYS A 36 13.85 17.50 4.83
CA LYS A 36 13.68 16.62 3.67
C LYS A 36 12.35 16.85 2.96
N VAL A 37 11.24 17.07 3.68
CA VAL A 37 9.94 17.41 3.09
C VAL A 37 10.05 18.68 2.24
N MET A 38 10.70 19.72 2.75
CA MET A 38 10.90 20.96 2.00
C MET A 38 11.76 20.72 0.74
N LEU A 39 12.90 20.04 0.87
CA LEU A 39 13.82 19.82 -0.24
C LEU A 39 13.28 18.87 -1.30
N ASN A 40 12.46 17.90 -0.90
CA ASN A 40 11.91 16.90 -1.80
C ASN A 40 10.87 17.49 -2.76
N SER A 41 10.47 18.75 -2.61
CA SER A 41 9.70 19.49 -3.63
C SER A 41 10.53 19.80 -4.90
N VAL A 42 11.85 19.85 -4.78
CA VAL A 42 12.78 20.19 -5.87
C VAL A 42 13.72 19.04 -6.22
N PHE A 43 14.08 18.20 -5.23
CA PHE A 43 15.08 17.15 -5.39
C PHE A 43 14.50 15.74 -5.18
N ASP A 44 14.96 14.79 -6.01
CA ASP A 44 14.67 13.37 -5.84
C ASP A 44 15.17 12.85 -4.49
N ALA A 45 14.46 11.86 -3.94
CA ALA A 45 14.71 11.31 -2.60
C ALA A 45 16.14 10.75 -2.44
N ASP A 46 16.74 10.25 -3.52
CA ASP A 46 18.11 9.70 -3.54
C ASP A 46 19.15 10.60 -4.22
N SER A 47 18.78 11.86 -4.52
CA SER A 47 19.71 12.84 -5.10
C SER A 47 20.94 13.06 -4.21
N ALA A 48 22.04 13.54 -4.81
CA ALA A 48 23.28 13.82 -4.06
C ALA A 48 23.06 14.81 -2.90
N ILE A 49 22.10 15.73 -3.04
CA ILE A 49 21.72 16.70 -2.02
C ILE A 49 20.96 16.04 -0.87
N MET A 50 20.12 15.03 -1.15
CA MET A 50 19.36 14.32 -0.14
C MET A 50 20.19 13.27 0.62
N LYS A 51 21.26 12.72 0.01
CA LYS A 51 22.09 11.66 0.60
C LYS A 51 22.62 11.97 2.02
N PRO A 52 23.18 13.14 2.33
CA PRO A 52 23.61 13.47 3.69
C PRO A 52 22.46 13.44 4.69
N LEU A 53 21.28 13.94 4.30
CA LEU A 53 20.09 13.94 5.15
C LEU A 53 19.53 12.53 5.36
N ASN A 54 19.55 11.68 4.32
CA ASN A 54 19.14 10.27 4.44
C ASN A 54 20.06 9.51 5.40
N LYS A 55 21.38 9.74 5.35
CA LYS A 55 22.35 9.15 6.28
C LYS A 55 22.11 9.64 7.71
N LEU A 56 21.91 10.93 7.91
CA LEU A 56 21.64 11.50 9.23
C LEU A 56 20.33 10.98 9.82
N GLN A 57 19.25 10.94 9.02
CA GLN A 57 17.96 10.38 9.41
C GLN A 57 18.08 8.91 9.81
N SER A 58 18.78 8.09 9.01
CA SER A 58 19.02 6.68 9.34
C SER A 58 19.85 6.51 10.62
N TYR A 59 20.84 7.38 10.83
CA TYR A 59 21.65 7.36 12.06
C TYR A 59 20.81 7.70 13.30
N LEU A 60 19.98 8.74 13.22
CA LEU A 60 19.09 9.15 14.32
C LEU A 60 18.04 8.07 14.59
N TYR A 61 17.45 7.50 13.54
CA TYR A 61 16.55 6.34 13.65
C TYR A 61 17.21 5.17 14.38
N ASN A 62 18.42 4.76 13.96
CA ASN A 62 19.11 3.65 14.63
C ASN A 62 19.51 3.96 16.10
N LYS A 63 19.50 5.23 16.51
CA LYS A 63 19.68 5.62 17.91
C LYS A 63 18.36 5.61 18.68
N ASP A 64 17.28 6.07 18.04
CA ASP A 64 15.97 6.23 18.66
C ASP A 64 15.32 4.86 18.98
N ILE A 65 15.35 3.90 18.04
CA ILE A 65 14.74 2.58 18.21
C ILE A 65 15.42 1.69 19.25
N LYS A 66 16.62 2.04 19.73
CA LYS A 66 17.31 1.28 20.79
C LYS A 66 16.64 1.43 22.15
N TYR A 67 15.85 2.48 22.31
CA TYR A 67 15.12 2.77 23.54
C TYR A 67 13.66 2.30 23.49
N ILE A 68 13.23 1.74 22.35
CA ILE A 68 11.88 1.18 22.17
C ILE A 68 12.00 -0.36 22.18
N PRO A 69 11.18 -1.08 22.97
CA PRO A 69 11.12 -2.54 22.98
C PRO A 69 10.90 -3.14 21.59
N GLU A 70 11.51 -4.29 21.31
CA GLU A 70 11.46 -4.90 19.98
C GLU A 70 10.05 -5.32 19.54
N ASP A 71 9.19 -5.62 20.51
CA ASP A 71 7.79 -6.03 20.37
C ASP A 71 6.80 -4.85 20.32
N ASP A 72 7.27 -3.60 20.37
CA ASP A 72 6.44 -2.41 20.23
C ASP A 72 6.32 -1.98 18.76
N ALA A 73 5.09 -1.81 18.29
CA ALA A 73 4.77 -1.38 16.92
C ALA A 73 5.27 0.03 16.60
N GLU A 74 5.58 0.84 17.63
CA GLU A 74 6.10 2.19 17.45
C GLU A 74 7.41 2.21 16.64
N ARG A 75 8.25 1.16 16.72
CA ARG A 75 9.48 1.03 15.90
C ARG A 75 9.16 1.01 14.40
N ALA A 76 8.11 0.29 14.01
CA ALA A 76 7.65 0.18 12.63
C ALA A 76 6.98 1.48 12.15
N PHE A 77 6.19 2.13 13.01
CA PHE A 77 5.62 3.44 12.72
C PHE A 77 6.71 4.48 12.42
N TRP A 78 7.76 4.51 13.24
CA TRP A 78 8.89 5.43 13.07
C TRP A 78 9.72 5.09 11.83
N ASN A 79 9.90 3.80 11.52
CA ASN A 79 10.54 3.38 10.27
C ASN A 79 9.79 3.89 9.05
N TYR A 80 8.45 3.78 9.06
CA TYR A 80 7.63 4.36 8.00
C TYR A 80 7.88 5.86 7.89
N LYS A 81 7.71 6.61 8.99
CA LYS A 81 7.82 8.06 9.00
C LYS A 81 9.16 8.55 8.48
N PHE A 82 10.26 7.99 8.98
CA PHE A 82 11.59 8.54 8.73
C PHE A 82 12.32 7.91 7.54
N ASN A 83 12.08 6.63 7.25
CA ASN A 83 12.83 5.93 6.21
C ASN A 83 12.00 5.63 4.96
N LEU A 84 10.69 5.40 5.08
CA LEU A 84 9.86 4.97 3.95
C LEU A 84 8.96 6.05 3.37
N TYR A 85 8.63 7.10 4.13
CA TYR A 85 7.64 8.12 3.76
C TYR A 85 7.82 8.66 2.33
N PHE A 86 9.04 9.06 1.98
CA PHE A 86 9.31 9.67 0.66
C PHE A 86 9.20 8.68 -0.49
N TYR A 87 9.52 7.40 -0.25
CA TYR A 87 9.38 6.35 -1.24
C TYR A 87 7.91 6.00 -1.43
N VAL A 88 7.21 5.73 -0.34
CA VAL A 88 5.83 5.25 -0.33
C VAL A 88 4.86 6.34 -0.81
N ARG A 89 4.95 7.55 -0.24
CA ARG A 89 3.98 8.62 -0.51
C ARG A 89 4.09 9.16 -1.93
N LYS A 90 5.30 9.22 -2.50
CA LYS A 90 5.54 9.68 -3.87
C LYS A 90 5.59 8.56 -4.89
N ARG A 91 5.41 7.31 -4.46
CA ARG A 91 5.61 6.12 -5.30
C ARG A 91 6.98 6.11 -5.98
N TYR A 92 8.00 6.62 -5.29
CA TYR A 92 9.37 6.68 -5.81
C TYR A 92 10.05 5.32 -5.65
N VAL A 93 10.79 4.91 -6.66
CA VAL A 93 11.56 3.65 -6.68
C VAL A 93 13.05 4.00 -6.76
N PRO A 94 13.87 3.62 -5.76
CA PRO A 94 15.30 3.90 -5.76
C PRO A 94 15.97 3.19 -6.93
N LYS A 95 17.07 3.75 -7.45
CA LYS A 95 17.87 3.11 -8.49
C LYS A 95 19.32 3.02 -8.03
N GLU A 96 19.89 1.82 -8.03
CA GLU A 96 21.29 1.63 -7.65
C GLU A 96 22.25 1.98 -8.78
N LYS A 97 21.90 1.63 -10.03
CA LYS A 97 22.73 1.82 -11.21
C LYS A 97 21.90 2.15 -12.46
N TYR A 98 22.57 2.65 -13.49
CA TYR A 98 22.05 2.57 -14.86
C TYR A 98 22.21 1.12 -15.34
N TYR A 99 21.10 0.41 -15.50
CA TYR A 99 21.10 -0.97 -15.97
C TYR A 99 21.09 -1.04 -17.49
N GLN A 100 21.82 -1.99 -18.06
CA GLN A 100 21.80 -2.28 -19.50
C GLN A 100 20.58 -3.13 -19.90
N SER A 101 20.02 -3.91 -18.97
CA SER A 101 18.88 -4.80 -19.22
C SER A 101 17.77 -4.60 -18.19
N PRO A 102 16.51 -4.48 -18.62
CA PRO A 102 15.36 -4.25 -17.74
C PRO A 102 14.97 -5.45 -16.86
N TYR A 103 15.50 -6.65 -17.17
CA TYR A 103 15.25 -7.89 -16.44
C TYR A 103 16.23 -8.12 -15.29
N VAL A 104 17.17 -7.20 -15.07
CA VAL A 104 18.11 -7.29 -13.95
C VAL A 104 17.42 -6.78 -12.70
N VAL A 105 17.40 -7.58 -11.64
CA VAL A 105 16.87 -7.18 -10.35
C VAL A 105 17.79 -6.14 -9.70
N ASP A 106 17.23 -5.02 -9.25
CA ASP A 106 17.94 -4.00 -8.46
C ASP A 106 17.78 -4.32 -6.97
N LYS A 107 18.90 -4.56 -6.29
CA LYS A 107 18.88 -4.93 -4.88
C LYS A 107 18.28 -3.83 -4.00
N LYS A 108 18.51 -2.56 -4.29
CA LYS A 108 17.93 -1.45 -3.49
C LYS A 108 16.41 -1.42 -3.61
N GLN A 109 15.88 -1.81 -4.76
CA GLN A 109 14.44 -1.86 -5.00
C GLN A 109 13.82 -3.02 -4.22
N THR A 110 14.43 -4.21 -4.28
CA THR A 110 13.94 -5.36 -3.52
C THR A 110 14.08 -5.16 -2.01
N ASP A 111 15.21 -4.58 -1.54
CA ASP A 111 15.43 -4.26 -0.13
C ASP A 111 14.38 -3.25 0.37
N LEU A 112 14.01 -2.25 -0.45
CA LEU A 112 12.92 -1.33 -0.13
C LEU A 112 11.58 -2.04 -0.04
N LEU A 113 11.24 -2.92 -1.00
CA LEU A 113 9.98 -3.66 -0.96
C LEU A 113 9.88 -4.60 0.24
N ASP A 114 10.97 -5.29 0.57
CA ASP A 114 11.01 -6.12 1.77
C ASP A 114 10.86 -5.26 3.04
N ASN A 115 11.50 -4.09 3.10
CA ASN A 115 11.34 -3.16 4.24
C ASN A 115 9.90 -2.63 4.36
N VAL A 116 9.25 -2.26 3.25
CA VAL A 116 7.84 -1.85 3.23
C VAL A 116 6.94 -2.99 3.72
N TYR A 117 7.15 -4.20 3.21
CA TYR A 117 6.37 -5.37 3.61
C TYR A 117 6.56 -5.69 5.09
N GLN A 118 7.79 -5.77 5.59
CA GLN A 118 8.06 -6.05 6.99
C GLN A 118 7.50 -4.97 7.91
N THR A 119 7.62 -3.69 7.53
CA THR A 119 7.01 -2.59 8.30
C THR A 119 5.50 -2.76 8.42
N MET A 120 4.82 -3.14 7.34
CA MET A 120 3.38 -3.43 7.35
C MET A 120 3.05 -4.62 8.28
N ILE A 121 3.84 -5.70 8.24
CA ILE A 121 3.64 -6.87 9.10
C ILE A 121 3.85 -6.52 10.58
N GLU A 122 4.88 -5.75 10.92
CA GLU A 122 5.14 -5.33 12.29
C GLU A 122 4.02 -4.43 12.82
N LEU A 123 3.53 -3.51 11.98
CA LEU A 123 2.40 -2.64 12.32
C LEU A 123 1.10 -3.42 12.60
N ASP A 124 0.83 -4.52 11.88
CA ASP A 124 -0.34 -5.37 12.10
C ASP A 124 -0.20 -6.29 13.32
N SER A 125 1.01 -6.82 13.58
CA SER A 125 1.21 -7.90 14.55
C SER A 125 1.63 -7.46 15.95
N LYS A 126 2.22 -6.27 16.08
CA LYS A 126 2.74 -5.75 17.36
C LYS A 126 1.76 -4.80 18.02
N LYS A 127 1.90 -4.62 19.34
CA LYS A 127 1.07 -3.68 20.11
C LYS A 127 1.74 -2.31 20.16
N PHE A 128 0.92 -1.27 20.13
CA PHE A 128 1.38 0.07 20.48
C PHE A 128 1.26 0.28 21.97
N LYS A 129 2.29 0.86 22.58
CA LYS A 129 2.18 1.38 23.94
C LYS A 129 1.43 2.73 23.98
N ASP A 130 1.54 3.54 22.93
CA ASP A 130 0.72 4.75 22.74
C ASP A 130 -0.59 4.41 22.00
N PRO A 131 -1.76 4.51 22.66
CA PRO A 131 -3.04 4.21 22.03
C PRO A 131 -3.39 5.13 20.86
N ASN A 132 -2.85 6.36 20.82
CA ASN A 132 -3.12 7.28 19.72
C ASN A 132 -2.46 6.81 18.42
N LEU A 133 -1.26 6.22 18.51
CA LEU A 133 -0.58 5.64 17.35
C LEU A 133 -1.28 4.39 16.83
N SER A 134 -1.98 3.65 17.69
CA SER A 134 -2.77 2.49 17.28
C SER A 134 -3.88 2.86 16.29
N ARG A 135 -4.51 4.04 16.43
CA ARG A 135 -5.53 4.51 15.47
C ARG A 135 -4.91 4.95 14.15
N GLU A 136 -3.74 5.59 14.20
CA GLU A 136 -3.01 6.01 13.00
C GLU A 136 -2.56 4.81 12.14
N ASN A 137 -2.45 3.63 12.73
CA ASN A 137 -2.11 2.41 11.99
C ASN A 137 -3.11 2.09 10.85
N TYR A 138 -4.41 2.32 11.07
CA TYR A 138 -5.46 2.15 10.04
C TYR A 138 -5.28 3.09 8.84
N LYS A 139 -4.50 4.16 9.02
CA LYS A 139 -4.15 5.11 7.95
C LYS A 139 -2.91 4.69 7.18
N LEU A 140 -1.96 4.02 7.83
CA LEU A 140 -0.65 3.71 7.26
C LEU A 140 -0.60 2.38 6.51
N VAL A 141 -1.12 1.31 7.11
CA VAL A 141 -1.05 -0.05 6.55
C VAL A 141 -1.63 -0.14 5.14
N PRO A 142 -2.81 0.48 4.83
CA PRO A 142 -3.32 0.50 3.46
C PRO A 142 -2.38 1.13 2.43
N ILE A 143 -1.63 2.17 2.82
CA ILE A 143 -0.73 2.88 1.92
C ILE A 143 0.53 2.03 1.67
N LEU A 144 1.09 1.42 2.72
CA LEU A 144 2.23 0.50 2.61
C LEU A 144 1.89 -0.71 1.73
N ALA A 145 0.74 -1.33 1.99
CA ALA A 145 0.26 -2.47 1.23
C ALA A 145 0.06 -2.13 -0.26
N ASN A 146 -0.52 -0.95 -0.53
CA ASN A 146 -0.70 -0.47 -1.91
C ASN A 146 0.61 -0.29 -2.65
N TYR A 147 1.59 0.35 -1.99
CA TYR A 147 2.92 0.55 -2.57
C TYR A 147 3.57 -0.80 -2.88
N PHE A 148 3.57 -1.73 -1.92
CA PHE A 148 4.15 -3.06 -2.09
C PHE A 148 3.52 -3.80 -3.27
N THR A 149 2.19 -3.93 -3.29
CA THR A 149 1.48 -4.70 -4.32
C THR A 149 1.70 -4.12 -5.72
N SER A 150 1.69 -2.78 -5.84
CA SER A 150 1.88 -2.09 -7.12
C SER A 150 3.30 -2.22 -7.69
N HIS A 151 4.29 -2.55 -6.87
CA HIS A 151 5.69 -2.63 -7.27
C HIS A 151 6.28 -4.04 -7.12
N SER A 152 5.47 -5.04 -6.79
CA SER A 152 5.93 -6.43 -6.60
C SER A 152 6.65 -7.02 -7.82
N PHE A 153 6.44 -6.49 -9.03
CA PHE A 153 7.19 -6.85 -10.23
C PHE A 153 8.70 -6.60 -10.11
N LEU A 154 9.14 -5.74 -9.19
CA LEU A 154 10.55 -5.42 -9.00
C LEU A 154 11.39 -6.59 -8.47
N TYR A 155 10.74 -7.65 -7.98
CA TYR A 155 11.42 -8.90 -7.64
C TYR A 155 11.93 -9.68 -8.88
N GLU A 156 11.49 -9.31 -10.09
CA GLU A 156 11.91 -9.97 -11.35
C GLU A 156 12.67 -9.04 -12.32
N GLY A 157 12.73 -7.73 -12.05
CA GLY A 157 13.33 -6.74 -12.94
C GLY A 157 13.00 -5.31 -12.50
N HIS A 158 13.14 -4.31 -13.37
CA HIS A 158 12.90 -2.91 -12.97
C HIS A 158 12.31 -2.01 -14.08
N SER A 159 11.80 -2.61 -15.16
CA SER A 159 11.18 -1.84 -16.24
C SER A 159 9.69 -1.71 -16.06
N GLU A 160 9.23 -0.46 -16.00
CA GLU A 160 7.81 -0.12 -16.03
C GLU A 160 7.15 -0.60 -17.34
N VAL A 161 7.85 -0.52 -18.47
CA VAL A 161 7.35 -0.98 -19.78
C VAL A 161 7.10 -2.48 -19.78
N LEU A 162 7.96 -3.25 -19.11
CA LEU A 162 7.85 -4.71 -19.03
C LEU A 162 7.17 -5.18 -17.74
N ALA A 163 6.64 -4.26 -16.92
CA ALA A 163 6.09 -4.58 -15.60
C ALA A 163 5.01 -5.66 -15.68
N ALA A 164 4.19 -5.66 -16.74
CA ALA A 164 3.21 -6.71 -17.01
C ALA A 164 3.81 -8.12 -17.08
N GLU A 165 4.85 -8.32 -17.88
CA GLU A 165 5.52 -9.62 -18.05
C GLU A 165 6.27 -10.02 -16.77
N LEU A 166 6.99 -9.06 -16.19
CA LEU A 166 7.71 -9.27 -14.93
C LEU A 166 6.75 -9.66 -13.80
N SER A 167 5.56 -9.05 -13.75
CA SER A 167 4.52 -9.40 -12.79
C SER A 167 4.05 -10.84 -12.95
N LYS A 168 3.88 -11.35 -14.20
CA LYS A 168 3.54 -12.76 -14.43
C LYS A 168 4.56 -13.70 -13.78
N LYS A 169 5.85 -13.41 -13.98
CA LYS A 169 6.96 -14.19 -13.40
C LYS A 169 6.97 -14.11 -11.87
N ALA A 170 6.71 -12.91 -11.32
CA ALA A 170 6.67 -12.68 -9.88
C ALA A 170 5.53 -13.44 -9.20
N LEU A 171 4.33 -13.38 -9.78
CA LEU A 171 3.09 -13.87 -9.17
C LEU A 171 3.04 -15.38 -9.03
N VAL A 172 3.70 -16.15 -9.90
CA VAL A 172 3.70 -17.62 -9.81
C VAL A 172 4.60 -18.15 -8.68
N LYS A 173 5.49 -17.33 -8.11
CA LYS A 173 6.33 -17.73 -6.97
C LYS A 173 5.48 -17.89 -5.71
N GLN A 174 5.67 -18.99 -4.98
CA GLN A 174 4.88 -19.28 -3.78
C GLN A 174 5.01 -18.17 -2.73
N SER A 175 6.22 -17.63 -2.54
CA SER A 175 6.46 -16.50 -1.64
C SER A 175 5.63 -15.27 -1.99
N SER A 176 5.41 -14.98 -3.28
CA SER A 176 4.59 -13.84 -3.71
C SER A 176 3.10 -14.08 -3.43
N ILE A 177 2.63 -15.32 -3.67
CA ILE A 177 1.26 -15.73 -3.35
C ILE A 177 1.02 -15.59 -1.84
N ASP A 178 1.92 -16.12 -1.02
CA ASP A 178 1.79 -16.07 0.44
C ASP A 178 1.81 -14.63 0.97
N LYS A 179 2.69 -13.77 0.43
CA LYS A 179 2.70 -12.33 0.75
C LYS A 179 1.37 -11.67 0.39
N ASN A 180 0.80 -11.95 -0.78
CA ASN A 180 -0.51 -11.42 -1.19
C ASN A 180 -1.66 -11.93 -0.32
N LYS A 181 -1.68 -13.22 0.02
CA LYS A 181 -2.69 -13.80 0.94
C LYS A 181 -2.66 -13.08 2.28
N ARG A 182 -1.46 -12.87 2.84
CA ARG A 182 -1.28 -12.15 4.09
C ARG A 182 -1.77 -10.69 4.01
N ILE A 183 -1.52 -10.00 2.88
CA ILE A 183 -2.04 -8.65 2.66
C ILE A 183 -3.57 -8.64 2.65
N VAL A 184 -4.21 -9.58 1.94
CA VAL A 184 -5.67 -9.68 1.91
C VAL A 184 -6.25 -9.93 3.30
N GLU A 185 -5.64 -10.84 4.09
CA GLU A 185 -6.05 -11.09 5.47
C GLU A 185 -6.01 -9.83 6.34
N ILE A 186 -4.88 -9.10 6.31
CA ILE A 186 -4.69 -7.88 7.11
C ILE A 186 -5.73 -6.84 6.70
N LEU A 187 -5.83 -6.53 5.41
CA LEU A 187 -6.71 -5.47 4.93
C LEU A 187 -8.19 -5.80 5.08
N SER A 188 -8.57 -7.09 5.04
CA SER A 188 -9.95 -7.52 5.31
C SER A 188 -10.33 -7.30 6.78
N ARG A 189 -9.43 -7.60 7.73
CA ARG A 189 -9.64 -7.24 9.15
C ARG A 189 -9.75 -5.74 9.34
N TYR A 190 -8.84 -4.98 8.75
CA TYR A 190 -8.86 -3.51 8.86
C TYR A 190 -10.15 -2.92 8.29
N HIS A 191 -10.64 -3.44 7.16
CA HIS A 191 -11.93 -3.02 6.61
C HIS A 191 -13.09 -3.28 7.57
N LYS A 192 -13.11 -4.44 8.23
CA LYS A 192 -14.12 -4.76 9.24
C LYS A 192 -14.04 -3.79 10.42
N ASP A 193 -12.86 -3.62 11.00
CA ASP A 193 -12.63 -2.73 12.15
C ASP A 193 -13.01 -1.27 11.83
N ILE A 194 -12.65 -0.79 10.64
CA ILE A 194 -13.04 0.54 10.14
C ILE A 194 -14.57 0.66 10.06
N ASN A 195 -15.28 -0.36 9.58
CA ASN A 195 -16.74 -0.30 9.45
C ASN A 195 -17.46 -0.38 10.81
N GLU A 196 -16.86 -1.03 11.80
CA GLU A 196 -17.37 -1.10 13.17
C GLU A 196 -17.15 0.23 13.94
N ASP A 197 -16.02 0.93 13.70
CA ASP A 197 -15.76 2.26 14.24
C ASP A 197 -16.35 3.39 13.35
N LYS A 198 -17.56 3.85 13.71
CA LYS A 198 -18.26 4.94 13.00
C LYS A 198 -17.45 6.25 12.92
N SER A 199 -16.64 6.57 13.93
CA SER A 199 -15.82 7.79 13.94
C SER A 199 -14.69 7.69 12.94
N LEU A 200 -13.95 6.58 12.98
CA LEU A 200 -12.86 6.31 12.06
C LEU A 200 -13.37 6.21 10.62
N LYS A 201 -14.49 5.51 10.40
CA LYS A 201 -15.14 5.42 9.08
C LYS A 201 -15.41 6.79 8.50
N LYS A 202 -16.10 7.66 9.25
CA LYS A 202 -16.46 9.01 8.81
C LYS A 202 -15.22 9.84 8.47
N GLU A 203 -14.20 9.80 9.33
CA GLU A 203 -12.94 10.49 9.10
C GLU A 203 -12.26 10.03 7.79
N LEU A 204 -12.24 8.71 7.55
CA LEU A 204 -11.64 8.13 6.37
C LEU A 204 -12.45 8.40 5.10
N GLU A 205 -13.78 8.42 5.16
CA GLU A 205 -14.63 8.71 4.00
C GLU A 205 -14.61 10.19 3.62
N GLU A 206 -14.66 11.10 4.59
CA GLU A 206 -14.80 12.53 4.34
C GLU A 206 -13.45 13.25 4.19
N THR A 207 -12.46 12.92 5.03
CA THR A 207 -11.19 13.68 5.10
C THR A 207 -10.03 12.94 4.47
N ASN A 208 -10.02 11.60 4.58
CA ASN A 208 -8.87 10.79 4.18
C ASN A 208 -9.21 9.72 3.12
N SER A 209 -10.09 10.04 2.18
CA SER A 209 -10.62 9.10 1.18
C SER A 209 -9.55 8.38 0.35
N SER A 210 -8.36 8.99 0.20
CA SER A 210 -7.21 8.36 -0.46
C SER A 210 -6.69 7.10 0.25
N ILE A 211 -6.88 6.99 1.56
CA ILE A 211 -6.47 5.84 2.38
C ILE A 211 -7.39 4.65 2.12
N LEU A 212 -8.70 4.87 2.18
CA LEU A 212 -9.68 3.85 1.83
C LEU A 212 -9.52 3.41 0.37
N ARG A 213 -9.27 4.36 -0.54
CA ARG A 213 -8.93 4.00 -1.93
C ARG A 213 -7.71 3.09 -1.99
N SER A 214 -6.66 3.38 -1.22
CA SER A 214 -5.46 2.54 -1.14
C SER A 214 -5.79 1.14 -0.61
N LEU A 215 -6.63 1.04 0.43
CA LEU A 215 -7.09 -0.23 1.00
C LEU A 215 -7.76 -1.11 -0.05
N TYR A 216 -8.80 -0.58 -0.70
CA TYR A 216 -9.60 -1.35 -1.65
C TYR A 216 -8.83 -1.67 -2.94
N ILE A 217 -8.07 -0.72 -3.49
CA ILE A 217 -7.20 -0.99 -4.66
C ILE A 217 -6.26 -2.16 -4.33
N THR A 218 -5.71 -2.19 -3.13
CA THR A 218 -4.79 -3.25 -2.73
C THR A 218 -5.51 -4.58 -2.55
N LEU A 219 -6.69 -4.60 -1.93
CA LEU A 219 -7.52 -5.82 -1.83
C LEU A 219 -7.83 -6.39 -3.21
N ALA A 220 -8.18 -5.54 -4.18
CA ALA A 220 -8.40 -5.97 -5.56
C ALA A 220 -7.12 -6.54 -6.18
N LEU A 221 -6.01 -5.78 -6.18
CA LEU A 221 -4.76 -6.21 -6.82
C LEU A 221 -4.15 -7.46 -6.19
N ALA A 222 -4.14 -7.56 -4.85
CA ALA A 222 -3.59 -8.71 -4.16
C ALA A 222 -4.44 -9.98 -4.42
N SER A 223 -5.76 -9.84 -4.41
CA SER A 223 -6.69 -10.94 -4.74
C SER A 223 -6.54 -11.36 -6.20
N GLN A 224 -6.45 -10.40 -7.13
CA GLN A 224 -6.16 -10.67 -8.54
C GLN A 224 -4.84 -11.42 -8.71
N GLY A 225 -3.78 -11.00 -8.01
CA GLY A 225 -2.48 -11.66 -8.05
C GLY A 225 -2.55 -13.13 -7.64
N ILE A 226 -3.36 -13.45 -6.62
CA ILE A 226 -3.58 -14.84 -6.17
C ILE A 226 -4.38 -15.63 -7.21
N ILE A 227 -5.53 -15.12 -7.65
CA ILE A 227 -6.39 -15.78 -8.64
C ILE A 227 -5.62 -16.03 -9.95
N TYR A 228 -4.85 -15.03 -10.39
CA TYR A 228 -4.08 -15.11 -11.61
C TYR A 228 -2.92 -16.11 -11.50
N ALA A 229 -2.28 -16.20 -10.33
CA ALA A 229 -1.29 -17.25 -10.08
C ALA A 229 -1.91 -18.64 -10.17
N ASP A 230 -3.12 -18.84 -9.65
CA ASP A 230 -3.85 -20.11 -9.78
C ASP A 230 -4.21 -20.41 -11.24
N ILE A 231 -4.63 -19.41 -12.02
CA ILE A 231 -4.87 -19.54 -13.47
C ILE A 231 -3.59 -19.98 -14.18
N LEU A 232 -2.47 -19.31 -13.94
CA LEU A 232 -1.18 -19.63 -14.57
C LEU A 232 -0.66 -21.02 -14.18
N LYS A 233 -1.01 -21.50 -12.98
CA LYS A 233 -0.68 -22.84 -12.50
C LYS A 233 -1.71 -23.91 -12.89
N ASN A 234 -2.76 -23.56 -13.62
CA ASN A 234 -3.90 -24.42 -13.95
C ASN A 234 -4.62 -25.02 -12.72
N ASN A 235 -4.63 -24.28 -11.61
CA ASN A 235 -5.23 -24.68 -10.33
C ASN A 235 -6.41 -23.79 -9.92
N LEU A 236 -7.04 -23.09 -10.87
CA LEU A 236 -8.18 -22.22 -10.58
C LEU A 236 -9.33 -23.04 -9.98
N SER A 237 -9.74 -22.69 -8.76
CA SER A 237 -10.94 -23.20 -8.09
C SER A 237 -11.97 -22.08 -7.98
N CYS A 238 -13.23 -22.38 -8.28
CA CYS A 238 -14.33 -21.42 -8.17
C CYS A 238 -14.74 -21.14 -6.71
N ASP A 239 -14.35 -22.02 -5.79
CA ASP A 239 -14.54 -21.83 -4.33
C ASP A 239 -13.38 -21.03 -3.70
N ASN A 240 -12.47 -20.49 -4.53
CA ASN A 240 -11.38 -19.67 -4.03
C ASN A 240 -11.95 -18.38 -3.41
N GLN A 241 -11.85 -18.24 -2.09
CA GLN A 241 -12.33 -17.08 -1.32
C GLN A 241 -11.82 -15.73 -1.86
N TYR A 242 -10.65 -15.68 -2.48
CA TYR A 242 -10.09 -14.45 -3.05
C TYR A 242 -10.89 -13.96 -4.25
N ILE A 243 -11.63 -14.84 -4.95
CA ILE A 243 -12.61 -14.45 -5.98
C ILE A 243 -13.73 -13.62 -5.33
N GLY A 244 -14.26 -14.06 -4.19
CA GLY A 244 -15.29 -13.33 -3.45
C GLY A 244 -14.81 -11.96 -2.98
N VAL A 245 -13.61 -11.89 -2.39
CA VAL A 245 -12.95 -10.63 -2.01
C VAL A 245 -12.86 -9.68 -3.20
N TYR A 246 -12.30 -10.19 -4.30
CA TYR A 246 -12.12 -9.44 -5.53
C TYR A 246 -13.45 -8.86 -6.03
N LEU A 247 -14.46 -9.69 -6.24
CA LEU A 247 -15.77 -9.27 -6.74
C LEU A 247 -16.44 -8.25 -5.82
N ASN A 248 -16.36 -8.42 -4.51
CA ASN A 248 -16.95 -7.47 -3.55
C ASN A 248 -16.31 -6.08 -3.67
N VAL A 249 -14.99 -6.00 -3.84
CA VAL A 249 -14.28 -4.73 -4.02
C VAL A 249 -14.70 -4.07 -5.34
N VAL A 250 -14.76 -4.84 -6.44
CA VAL A 250 -15.21 -4.33 -7.74
C VAL A 250 -16.63 -3.80 -7.65
N ASN A 251 -17.55 -4.58 -7.08
CA ASN A 251 -18.95 -4.17 -6.97
C ASN A 251 -19.10 -2.91 -6.11
N PHE A 252 -18.38 -2.82 -4.98
CA PHE A 252 -18.36 -1.63 -4.14
C PHE A 252 -17.85 -0.40 -4.89
N ALA A 253 -16.77 -0.56 -5.66
CA ALA A 253 -16.18 0.51 -6.43
C ALA A 253 -17.12 1.18 -7.42
N TYR A 254 -18.00 0.38 -8.00
CA TYR A 254 -18.94 0.79 -9.04
C TYR A 254 -20.37 0.99 -8.53
N ALA A 255 -20.60 0.99 -7.21
CA ALA A 255 -21.92 1.23 -6.63
C ALA A 255 -22.20 2.74 -6.49
N GLY A 256 -23.43 3.16 -6.84
CA GLY A 256 -23.96 4.51 -6.60
C GLY A 256 -23.72 5.54 -7.71
N ASN A 257 -24.26 6.75 -7.51
CA ASN A 257 -24.21 7.86 -8.47
C ASN A 257 -22.85 8.59 -8.53
N ASN A 258 -21.98 8.36 -7.53
CA ASN A 258 -20.60 8.87 -7.46
C ASN A 258 -19.68 7.71 -7.03
N PRO A 259 -19.06 7.00 -7.98
CA PRO A 259 -18.20 5.86 -7.68
C PRO A 259 -17.03 6.23 -6.78
N PHE A 260 -16.74 5.35 -5.82
CA PHE A 260 -15.71 5.56 -4.79
C PHE A 260 -14.29 5.82 -5.35
N PHE A 261 -14.04 5.34 -6.57
CA PHE A 261 -12.75 5.49 -7.27
C PHE A 261 -12.77 6.49 -8.42
N ALA A 262 -13.72 7.43 -8.43
CA ALA A 262 -13.68 8.54 -9.39
C ALA A 262 -12.35 9.30 -9.29
N ALA A 263 -11.68 9.48 -10.44
CA ALA A 263 -10.50 10.32 -10.52
C ALA A 263 -10.96 11.79 -10.54
N GLU A 264 -10.72 12.53 -9.46
CA GLU A 264 -11.10 13.96 -9.39
C GLU A 264 -10.34 14.85 -10.40
N LYS A 265 -9.27 14.37 -11.03
CA LYS A 265 -8.32 15.21 -11.79
C LYS A 265 -8.29 15.06 -13.30
N ASP A 266 -8.85 13.99 -13.87
CA ASP A 266 -8.90 13.84 -15.33
C ASP A 266 -10.34 13.70 -15.78
N ARG A 267 -10.89 14.79 -16.34
CA ARG A 267 -12.25 14.85 -16.90
C ARG A 267 -12.50 13.83 -18.04
N ASN A 268 -11.47 13.10 -18.48
CA ASN A 268 -11.52 12.11 -19.55
C ASN A 268 -11.23 10.67 -19.09
N VAL A 269 -10.78 10.44 -17.85
CA VAL A 269 -10.60 9.09 -17.32
C VAL A 269 -11.83 8.74 -16.49
N LYS A 270 -12.74 8.00 -17.13
CA LYS A 270 -13.83 7.28 -16.46
C LYS A 270 -13.12 6.37 -15.43
N TYR A 271 -13.30 6.66 -14.13
CA TYR A 271 -12.83 5.95 -12.92
C TYR A 271 -11.38 5.38 -12.86
N VAL A 272 -10.65 5.60 -11.75
CA VAL A 272 -9.35 4.93 -11.48
C VAL A 272 -9.47 3.41 -11.60
N ILE A 273 -10.63 2.87 -11.21
CA ILE A 273 -10.91 1.46 -11.34
C ILE A 273 -11.06 1.00 -12.81
N ASP A 274 -11.53 1.83 -13.75
CA ASP A 274 -11.62 1.43 -15.16
C ASP A 274 -10.21 1.24 -15.76
N VAL A 275 -9.27 2.12 -15.42
CA VAL A 275 -7.87 1.94 -15.83
C VAL A 275 -7.28 0.67 -15.20
N MET A 276 -7.59 0.41 -13.94
CA MET A 276 -7.06 -0.75 -13.22
C MET A 276 -7.76 -2.07 -13.58
N MET A 277 -8.99 -2.03 -14.11
CA MET A 277 -9.82 -3.20 -14.33
C MET A 277 -10.19 -3.44 -15.78
N CYS A 278 -10.59 -2.40 -16.49
CA CYS A 278 -11.04 -2.51 -17.86
C CYS A 278 -9.89 -2.31 -18.86
N ASP A 279 -8.79 -1.64 -18.49
CA ASP A 279 -7.61 -1.52 -19.36
C ASP A 279 -6.47 -2.46 -18.98
N ASN A 280 -6.48 -2.99 -17.75
CA ASN A 280 -5.48 -3.95 -17.30
C ASN A 280 -5.72 -5.34 -17.92
N TRP A 281 -4.76 -5.78 -18.72
CA TRP A 281 -4.78 -7.09 -19.38
C TRP A 281 -4.93 -8.27 -18.40
N MET A 282 -4.35 -8.19 -17.20
CA MET A 282 -4.46 -9.24 -16.17
C MET A 282 -5.89 -9.34 -15.68
N THR A 283 -6.53 -8.19 -15.45
CA THR A 283 -7.93 -8.14 -15.06
C THR A 283 -8.81 -8.77 -16.14
N LYS A 284 -8.62 -8.42 -17.42
CA LYS A 284 -9.37 -9.01 -18.54
C LYS A 284 -9.24 -10.53 -18.57
N GLU A 285 -8.03 -11.06 -18.43
CA GLU A 285 -7.80 -12.51 -18.43
C GLU A 285 -8.46 -13.18 -17.23
N ILE A 286 -8.38 -12.60 -16.03
CA ILE A 286 -9.08 -13.11 -14.84
C ILE A 286 -10.58 -13.14 -15.08
N MET A 287 -11.17 -12.02 -15.52
CA MET A 287 -12.61 -11.92 -15.78
C MET A 287 -13.07 -12.96 -16.82
N TYR A 288 -12.33 -13.08 -17.93
CA TYR A 288 -12.61 -14.09 -18.95
C TYR A 288 -12.56 -15.51 -18.39
N ARG A 289 -11.54 -15.84 -17.59
CA ARG A 289 -11.37 -17.17 -17.00
C ARG A 289 -12.42 -17.47 -15.93
N LEU A 290 -12.78 -16.49 -15.10
CA LEU A 290 -13.82 -16.63 -14.09
C LEU A 290 -15.20 -16.79 -14.74
N ASN A 291 -15.51 -16.05 -15.79
CA ASN A 291 -16.74 -16.23 -16.55
C ASN A 291 -16.81 -17.62 -17.17
N LYS A 292 -15.77 -18.01 -17.92
CA LYS A 292 -15.72 -19.29 -18.64
C LYS A 292 -15.70 -20.51 -17.72
N THR A 293 -15.04 -20.42 -16.58
CA THR A 293 -14.80 -21.57 -15.69
C THR A 293 -15.81 -21.63 -14.54
N CYS A 294 -16.16 -20.47 -13.98
CA CYS A 294 -16.97 -20.36 -12.77
C CYS A 294 -18.36 -19.74 -13.01
N GLY A 295 -18.70 -19.36 -14.25
CA GLY A 295 -19.97 -18.73 -14.58
C GLY A 295 -20.15 -17.33 -13.98
N VAL A 296 -19.07 -16.70 -13.49
CA VAL A 296 -19.11 -15.39 -12.86
C VAL A 296 -19.15 -14.31 -13.95
N LYS A 297 -20.27 -13.59 -14.05
CA LYS A 297 -20.41 -12.46 -14.97
C LYS A 297 -19.95 -11.17 -14.30
N ILE A 298 -19.05 -10.44 -14.96
CA ILE A 298 -18.62 -9.11 -14.55
C ILE A 298 -18.83 -8.18 -15.74
N ASP A 299 -19.97 -7.51 -15.71
CA ASP A 299 -20.60 -6.84 -16.85
C ASP A 299 -19.95 -5.51 -17.25
N LYS A 300 -19.08 -4.92 -16.41
CA LYS A 300 -18.66 -3.51 -16.57
C LYS A 300 -17.44 -3.25 -17.47
N CYS A 301 -16.68 -4.27 -17.88
CA CYS A 301 -15.42 -4.09 -18.63
C CYS A 301 -15.44 -4.61 -20.08
N TYR A 302 -16.59 -4.99 -20.62
CA TYR A 302 -16.75 -5.34 -22.03
C TYR A 302 -17.37 -4.15 -22.79
N PRO A 303 -16.65 -3.51 -23.73
CA PRO A 303 -17.19 -2.38 -24.49
C PRO A 303 -18.30 -2.76 -25.49
N ASP A 304 -18.46 -4.04 -25.82
CA ASP A 304 -19.18 -4.45 -27.03
C ASP A 304 -20.40 -5.38 -26.82
N GLU A 305 -20.83 -5.70 -25.59
CA GLU A 305 -22.07 -6.48 -25.42
C GLU A 305 -22.92 -5.98 -24.24
N GLU A 306 -24.21 -5.71 -24.53
CA GLU A 306 -25.27 -5.36 -23.58
C GLU A 306 -25.42 -6.43 -22.49
N TYR A 307 -24.80 -6.23 -21.34
CA TYR A 307 -25.27 -6.84 -20.10
C TYR A 307 -25.08 -5.82 -18.98
N ILE A 308 -26.17 -5.25 -18.49
CA ILE A 308 -26.23 -4.61 -17.17
C ILE A 308 -27.26 -5.43 -16.42
N ASN A 309 -26.81 -6.32 -15.53
CA ASN A 309 -27.74 -6.90 -14.56
C ASN A 309 -27.79 -6.00 -13.32
N ASP A 310 -28.97 -5.45 -13.03
CA ASP A 310 -29.25 -4.44 -12.00
C ASP A 310 -29.21 -4.95 -10.54
N GLU A 311 -28.70 -6.15 -10.29
CA GLU A 311 -28.46 -6.61 -8.91
C GLU A 311 -27.12 -6.08 -8.40
N ILE A 312 -27.07 -4.76 -8.21
CA ILE A 312 -26.05 -4.11 -7.39
C ILE A 312 -26.21 -4.66 -5.97
N VAL A 313 -25.25 -5.47 -5.53
CA VAL A 313 -25.12 -5.89 -4.13
C VAL A 313 -24.80 -4.64 -3.31
N ASN A 314 -25.86 -3.96 -2.88
CA ASN A 314 -25.82 -2.75 -2.08
C ASN A 314 -25.42 -3.11 -0.64
N LYS A 315 -24.12 -3.32 -0.43
CA LYS A 315 -23.31 -3.09 0.78
C LYS A 315 -22.03 -3.94 0.69
N PRO A 316 -20.84 -3.40 1.01
CA PRO A 316 -19.66 -4.24 1.19
C PRO A 316 -19.96 -5.23 2.33
N ARG A 317 -20.04 -6.52 2.00
CA ARG A 317 -19.99 -7.61 2.99
C ARG A 317 -18.54 -7.72 3.47
N ASP A 318 -18.31 -8.21 4.68
CA ASP A 318 -16.93 -8.47 5.14
C ASP A 318 -16.22 -9.37 4.11
N PHE A 319 -14.99 -8.99 3.76
CA PHE A 319 -14.27 -9.60 2.64
C PHE A 319 -13.85 -11.05 2.91
N LEU A 320 -13.60 -11.39 4.17
CA LEU A 320 -13.33 -12.74 4.64
C LEU A 320 -14.30 -13.05 5.78
N ASN A 321 -15.44 -13.67 5.45
CA ASN A 321 -16.34 -14.31 6.40
C ASN A 321 -16.45 -15.79 6.07
#